data_AF-A0AA86QUF7-F1
#
_entry.id   AF-A0AA86QUF7-F1
#
_cell.length_a   1.000
_cell.length_b   1.000
_cell.length_c   1.000
_cell.angle_alpha   90.00
_cell.angle_beta   90.00
_cell.angle_gamma   90.00
#
_symmetry.space_group_name_H-M   'P 1'
#
loop_
_entity.id
_entity.type
_entity.pdbx_description
1 polymer ?
#
loop_
_entity_poly.entity_id
_entity_poly.type
_entity_poly.pdbx_seq_one_letter_code
_entity_poly.pdbx_strand_id
1 'polypeptide(L)'
;MWHDQFPDLLFQFLLQYFPGQPRGNTEMYRAVSALSVQEKRGMFNFISKYLGNVRPVDVKDYYHNTWIKQFSEDIRPYRAEIAELVRTKHVQEGLDIKKTIQAFLDRHPGKDFNHRALQQVFSLLKYRAKAPSSGFSANISDCVNFQLACGTYE
;
A
#
# COMPACT_ATOMS: atom_id res chain seq x y z
N MET A 1 -20.74 10.37 7.56
CA MET A 1 -19.41 9.76 7.34
C MET A 1 -19.55 8.26 7.51
N TRP A 2 -19.46 7.49 6.42
CA TRP A 2 -19.53 6.02 6.51
C TRP A 2 -18.18 5.40 6.94
N HIS A 3 -17.10 6.16 6.84
CA HIS A 3 -15.74 5.76 7.21
C HIS A 3 -15.62 5.28 8.67
N ASP A 4 -16.38 5.87 9.60
CA ASP A 4 -16.37 5.51 11.02
C ASP A 4 -16.96 4.12 11.28
N GLN A 5 -17.85 3.66 10.41
CA GLN A 5 -18.48 2.33 10.49
C GLN A 5 -17.64 1.24 9.79
N PHE A 6 -16.62 1.64 9.03
CA PHE A 6 -15.81 0.70 8.25
C PHE A 6 -15.11 -0.35 9.12
N PRO A 7 -14.41 -0.01 10.24
CA PRO A 7 -13.74 -1.00 11.07
C PRO A 7 -14.70 -2.05 11.64
N ASP A 8 -15.88 -1.63 12.08
CA ASP A 8 -16.88 -2.54 12.67
C ASP A 8 -17.45 -3.50 11.62
N LEU A 9 -17.79 -3.00 10.43
CA LEU A 9 -18.28 -3.85 9.34
C LEU A 9 -17.20 -4.79 8.81
N LEU A 10 -15.95 -4.32 8.77
CA LEU A 10 -14.80 -5.16 8.44
C LEU A 10 -14.64 -6.29 9.46
N PHE A 11 -14.71 -5.97 10.76
CA PHE A 11 -14.66 -6.96 11.83
C PHE A 11 -15.79 -8.00 11.68
N GLN A 12 -17.03 -7.55 11.46
CA GLN A 12 -18.18 -8.45 11.24
C GLN A 12 -18.00 -9.37 10.03
N PHE A 13 -17.42 -8.87 8.93
CA PHE A 13 -17.10 -9.71 7.78
C PHE A 13 -16.06 -10.79 8.14
N LEU A 14 -15.00 -10.41 8.83
CA LEU A 14 -13.89 -11.30 9.16
C LEU A 14 -14.28 -12.43 10.13
N LEU A 15 -15.27 -12.22 11.00
CA LEU A 15 -15.79 -13.27 11.88
C LEU A 15 -16.34 -14.50 11.14
N GLN A 16 -16.71 -14.35 9.86
CA GLN A 16 -17.18 -15.45 9.02
C GLN A 16 -16.03 -16.41 8.62
N TYR A 17 -14.80 -15.93 8.60
CA TYR A 17 -13.62 -16.68 8.16
C TYR A 17 -12.70 -17.06 9.33
N PHE A 18 -12.66 -16.24 10.38
CA PHE A 18 -11.75 -16.39 11.50
C PHE A 18 -12.51 -16.37 12.84
N PRO A 19 -13.36 -17.39 13.14
CA PRO A 19 -14.16 -17.38 14.35
C PRO A 19 -13.27 -17.26 15.61
N GLY A 20 -13.55 -16.27 16.46
CA GLY A 20 -12.80 -15.99 17.70
C GLY A 20 -11.63 -14.99 17.55
N GLN A 21 -11.34 -14.54 16.33
CA GLN A 21 -10.41 -13.45 15.98
C GLN A 21 -11.10 -12.55 14.94
N PRO A 22 -10.57 -11.38 14.56
CA PRO A 22 -9.43 -10.61 15.10
C PRO A 22 -9.82 -9.64 16.23
N ARG A 23 -9.02 -9.55 17.30
CA ARG A 23 -9.24 -8.59 18.42
C ARG A 23 -8.36 -7.36 18.28
N GLY A 24 -8.75 -6.45 17.39
CA GLY A 24 -8.04 -5.18 17.20
C GLY A 24 -7.68 -4.91 15.74
N ASN A 25 -7.26 -3.68 15.50
CA ASN A 25 -7.00 -3.16 14.15
C ASN A 25 -5.83 -3.89 13.46
N THR A 26 -4.77 -4.22 14.19
CA THR A 26 -3.61 -4.95 13.65
C THR A 26 -3.95 -6.40 13.28
N GLU A 27 -4.70 -7.10 14.13
CA GLU A 27 -5.18 -8.45 13.85
C GLU A 27 -6.15 -8.45 12.67
N MET A 28 -7.02 -7.44 12.56
CA MET A 28 -7.92 -7.26 11.42
C MET A 28 -7.12 -7.11 10.13
N TYR A 29 -6.07 -6.28 10.14
CA TYR A 29 -5.20 -6.11 8.99
C TYR A 29 -4.53 -7.42 8.54
N ARG A 30 -4.03 -8.21 9.49
CA ARG A 30 -3.45 -9.54 9.21
C ARG A 30 -4.48 -10.51 8.65
N ALA A 31 -5.68 -10.53 9.22
CA ALA A 31 -6.79 -11.36 8.75
C ALA A 31 -7.20 -10.99 7.31
N VAL A 32 -7.33 -9.70 7.00
CA VAL A 32 -7.58 -9.25 5.63
C VAL A 32 -6.45 -9.67 4.70
N SER A 33 -5.19 -9.57 5.14
CA SER A 33 -4.05 -9.96 4.31
C SER A 33 -4.08 -11.45 3.92
N ALA A 34 -4.55 -12.32 4.82
CA ALA A 34 -4.71 -13.75 4.61
C ALA A 34 -5.87 -14.13 3.67
N LEU A 35 -6.85 -13.24 3.44
CA LEU A 35 -7.93 -13.49 2.49
C LEU A 35 -7.41 -13.60 1.05
N SER A 36 -7.99 -14.51 0.28
CA SER A 36 -7.84 -14.61 -1.17
C SER A 36 -8.39 -13.35 -1.87
N VAL A 37 -8.04 -13.18 -3.15
CA VAL A 37 -8.54 -12.06 -3.97
C VAL A 37 -10.07 -12.08 -4.07
N GLN A 38 -10.68 -13.26 -4.18
CA GLN A 38 -12.12 -13.41 -4.27
C GLN A 38 -12.81 -13.02 -2.96
N GLU A 39 -12.27 -13.43 -1.82
CA GLU A 39 -12.80 -13.08 -0.50
C GLU A 39 -12.65 -11.59 -0.20
N LYS A 40 -11.52 -10.97 -0.56
CA LYS A 40 -11.33 -9.51 -0.48
C LYS A 40 -12.37 -8.76 -1.32
N ARG A 41 -12.72 -9.27 -2.50
CA ARG A 41 -13.81 -8.69 -3.31
C ARG A 41 -15.16 -8.84 -2.62
N GLY A 42 -15.42 -10.00 -2.01
CA GLY A 42 -16.61 -10.26 -1.19
C GLY A 42 -16.72 -9.29 0.00
N MET A 43 -15.61 -9.02 0.67
CA MET A 43 -15.50 -8.07 1.78
C MET A 43 -15.96 -6.66 1.38
N PHE A 44 -15.45 -6.13 0.28
CA PHE A 44 -15.84 -4.79 -0.17
C PHE A 44 -17.32 -4.72 -0.57
N ASN A 45 -17.85 -5.76 -1.19
CA ASN A 45 -19.28 -5.86 -1.52
C ASN A 45 -20.14 -5.95 -0.25
N PHE A 46 -19.71 -6.73 0.74
CA PHE A 46 -20.39 -6.85 2.03
C PHE A 46 -20.47 -5.49 2.70
N ILE A 47 -19.34 -4.83 2.94
CA ILE A 47 -19.30 -3.53 3.62
C ILE A 47 -20.14 -2.49 2.85
N SER A 48 -20.00 -2.42 1.53
CA SER A 48 -20.79 -1.51 0.67
C SER A 48 -22.30 -1.70 0.83
N LYS A 49 -22.78 -2.95 0.92
CA LYS A 49 -24.20 -3.27 1.14
C LYS A 49 -24.72 -2.71 2.46
N TYR A 50 -23.94 -2.78 3.53
CA TYR A 50 -24.36 -2.34 4.87
C TYR A 50 -24.25 -0.83 5.08
N LEU A 51 -23.35 -0.16 4.36
CA LEU A 51 -23.16 1.29 4.48
C LEU A 51 -24.27 2.13 3.83
N GLY A 52 -25.07 1.53 2.93
CA GLY A 52 -26.15 2.23 2.21
C GLY A 52 -25.62 3.26 1.21
N ASN A 53 -25.89 3.06 -0.08
CA ASN A 53 -25.51 3.97 -1.18
C ASN A 53 -23.99 4.21 -1.38
N VAL A 54 -23.10 3.42 -0.78
CA VAL A 54 -21.66 3.46 -1.06
C VAL A 54 -21.33 2.36 -2.07
N ARG A 55 -20.59 2.67 -3.13
CA ARG A 55 -20.21 1.64 -4.12
C ARG A 55 -19.04 0.80 -3.58
N PRO A 56 -18.93 -0.49 -3.93
CA PRO A 56 -17.80 -1.32 -3.47
C PRO A 56 -16.42 -0.78 -3.86
N VAL A 57 -16.33 -0.05 -4.97
CA VAL A 57 -15.08 0.61 -5.40
C VAL A 57 -14.64 1.69 -4.41
N ASP A 58 -15.58 2.47 -3.87
CA ASP A 58 -15.28 3.55 -2.92
C ASP A 58 -14.79 2.95 -1.58
N VAL A 59 -15.39 1.83 -1.15
CA VAL A 59 -14.94 1.06 0.02
C VAL A 59 -13.51 0.52 -0.17
N LYS A 60 -13.24 -0.07 -1.33
CA LYS A 60 -11.91 -0.59 -1.69
C LYS A 60 -10.87 0.53 -1.71
N ASP A 61 -11.21 1.68 -2.27
CA ASP A 61 -10.29 2.80 -2.38
C ASP A 61 -10.00 3.40 -1.01
N TYR A 62 -11.01 3.58 -0.15
CA TYR A 62 -10.81 3.96 1.26
C TYR A 62 -9.91 2.96 2.01
N TYR A 63 -10.15 1.66 1.85
CA TYR A 63 -9.32 0.62 2.46
C TYR A 63 -7.84 0.79 2.07
N HIS A 64 -7.53 0.94 0.77
CA HIS A 64 -6.16 1.03 0.29
C HIS A 64 -5.49 2.39 0.54
N ASN A 65 -6.25 3.47 0.51
CA ASN A 65 -5.71 4.83 0.56
C ASN A 65 -5.66 5.41 1.97
N THR A 66 -6.48 4.87 2.89
CA THR A 66 -6.61 5.39 4.25
C THR A 66 -6.41 4.28 5.27
N TRP A 67 -7.30 3.30 5.33
CA TRP A 67 -7.34 2.36 6.45
C TRP A 67 -6.13 1.42 6.52
N ILE A 68 -5.54 0.99 5.41
CA ILE A 68 -4.35 0.11 5.46
C ILE A 68 -3.08 0.88 5.84
N LYS A 69 -3.02 2.18 5.56
CA LYS A 69 -1.78 2.97 5.70
C LYS A 69 -1.36 3.15 7.16
N GLN A 70 -2.30 3.14 8.09
CA GLN A 70 -2.02 3.19 9.54
C GLN A 70 -1.27 1.95 10.06
N PHE A 71 -1.21 0.85 9.30
CA PHE A 71 -0.50 -0.37 9.68
C PHE A 71 0.85 -0.54 9.00
N SER A 72 1.16 0.32 8.02
CA SER A 72 2.41 0.24 7.28
C SER A 72 3.40 1.29 7.77
N GLU A 73 4.68 0.93 7.76
CA GLU A 73 5.79 1.85 7.96
C GLU A 73 5.80 2.91 6.85
N ASP A 74 6.07 4.15 7.26
CA ASP A 74 6.26 5.26 6.35
C ASP A 74 7.55 5.08 5.55
N ILE A 75 7.45 5.13 4.22
CA ILE A 75 8.60 5.00 3.33
C ILE A 75 9.38 6.30 3.13
N ARG A 76 8.83 7.46 3.54
CA ARG A 76 9.48 8.79 3.38
C ARG A 76 10.89 8.86 3.96
N PRO A 77 11.17 8.36 5.18
CA PRO A 77 12.51 8.40 5.76
C PRO A 77 13.55 7.62 4.93
N TYR A 78 13.11 6.63 4.15
CA TYR A 78 13.97 5.72 3.38
C TYR A 78 14.19 6.18 1.93
N ARG A 79 13.72 7.38 1.57
CA ARG A 79 13.80 7.93 0.20
C ARG A 79 15.19 7.86 -0.42
N ALA A 80 16.21 8.33 0.31
CA ALA A 80 17.58 8.40 -0.21
C ALA A 80 18.13 6.99 -0.47
N GLU A 81 17.86 6.05 0.44
CA GLU A 81 18.24 4.66 0.29
C GLU A 81 17.55 3.99 -0.90
N ILE A 82 16.24 4.17 -1.05
CA ILE A 82 15.46 3.62 -2.16
C ILE A 82 16.00 4.13 -3.51
N ALA A 83 16.30 5.43 -3.61
CA ALA A 83 16.84 6.03 -4.82
C ALA A 83 18.23 5.48 -5.16
N GLU A 84 19.10 5.35 -4.16
CA GLU A 84 20.43 4.78 -4.34
C GLU A 84 20.34 3.31 -4.77
N LEU A 85 19.51 2.51 -4.12
CA LEU A 85 19.31 1.11 -4.46
C LEU A 85 18.83 0.93 -5.91
N VAL A 86 17.87 1.75 -6.35
CA VAL A 86 17.40 1.79 -7.73
C VAL A 86 18.54 2.14 -8.69
N ARG A 87 19.34 3.17 -8.38
CA ARG A 87 20.46 3.62 -9.21
C ARG A 87 21.52 2.51 -9.35
N THR A 88 21.97 1.93 -8.25
CA THR A 88 22.98 0.86 -8.25
C THR A 88 22.51 -0.35 -9.07
N LYS A 89 21.28 -0.83 -8.83
CA LYS A 89 20.74 -2.00 -9.53
C LYS A 89 20.41 -1.73 -11.00
N HIS A 90 20.02 -0.50 -11.34
CA HIS A 90 19.79 -0.12 -12.73
C HIS A 90 21.07 -0.17 -13.55
N VAL A 91 22.18 0.34 -13.01
CA VAL A 91 23.49 0.39 -13.68
C VAL A 91 24.11 -1.01 -13.84
N GLN A 92 23.97 -1.89 -12.84
CA GLN A 92 24.68 -3.16 -12.80
C GLN A 92 24.00 -4.31 -13.56
N GLU A 93 22.67 -4.45 -13.42
CA GLU A 93 22.00 -5.73 -13.73
C GLU A 93 20.79 -5.57 -14.66
N GLY A 94 20.39 -4.33 -14.98
CA GLY A 94 19.06 -4.05 -15.49
C GLY A 94 18.03 -4.17 -14.37
N LEU A 95 17.36 -3.06 -14.06
CA LEU A 95 16.53 -2.96 -12.86
C LEU A 95 15.31 -3.90 -12.86
N ASP A 96 15.37 -4.98 -12.09
CA ASP A 96 14.23 -5.81 -11.72
C ASP A 96 13.58 -5.27 -10.45
N ILE A 97 12.37 -4.71 -10.58
CA ILE A 97 11.65 -4.08 -9.47
C ILE A 97 11.38 -5.05 -8.33
N LYS A 98 11.01 -6.31 -8.63
CA LYS A 98 10.64 -7.27 -7.58
C LYS A 98 11.86 -7.63 -6.73
N LYS A 99 13.00 -7.91 -7.37
CA LYS A 99 14.26 -8.20 -6.67
C LYS A 99 14.75 -7.00 -5.89
N THR A 100 14.59 -5.79 -6.44
CA THR A 100 15.02 -4.56 -5.76
C THR A 100 14.17 -4.26 -4.53
N ILE A 101 12.86 -4.47 -4.61
CA ILE A 101 11.97 -4.39 -3.44
C ILE A 101 12.35 -5.43 -2.40
N GLN A 102 12.57 -6.68 -2.80
CA GLN A 102 13.00 -7.72 -1.86
C GLN A 102 14.31 -7.34 -1.16
N ALA A 103 15.31 -6.86 -1.90
CA ALA A 103 16.57 -6.40 -1.33
C ALA A 103 16.41 -5.20 -0.36
N PHE A 104 15.41 -4.34 -0.58
CA PHE A 104 15.05 -3.30 0.37
C PHE A 104 14.42 -3.88 1.63
N LEU A 105 13.45 -4.81 1.49
CA LEU A 105 12.79 -5.46 2.63
C LEU A 105 13.77 -6.27 3.49
N ASP A 106 14.73 -6.97 2.87
CA ASP A 106 15.75 -7.76 3.56
C ASP A 106 16.67 -6.91 4.45
N ARG A 107 16.82 -5.60 4.14
CA ARG A 107 17.60 -4.65 4.96
C ARG A 107 16.85 -4.10 6.15
N HIS A 108 15.53 -4.23 6.16
CA HIS A 108 14.64 -3.66 7.18
C HIS A 108 13.81 -4.77 7.85
N PRO A 109 14.46 -5.77 8.48
CA PRO A 109 13.73 -6.87 9.11
C PRO A 109 12.81 -6.34 10.22
N GLY A 110 11.58 -6.82 10.23
CA GLY A 110 10.57 -6.42 11.22
C GLY A 110 9.81 -5.13 10.91
N LYS A 111 10.11 -4.47 9.79
CA LYS A 111 9.29 -3.36 9.27
C LYS A 111 8.23 -3.88 8.31
N ASP A 112 7.00 -3.40 8.45
CA ASP A 112 5.88 -3.78 7.58
C ASP A 112 5.61 -2.66 6.58
N PHE A 113 6.19 -2.74 5.39
CA PHE A 113 5.99 -1.72 4.36
C PHE A 113 4.82 -2.07 3.45
N ASN A 114 4.08 -1.03 3.02
CA ASN A 114 3.05 -1.21 2.01
C ASN A 114 3.68 -1.60 0.66
N HIS A 115 3.57 -2.88 0.29
CA HIS A 115 4.20 -3.42 -0.91
C HIS A 115 3.71 -2.76 -2.21
N ARG A 116 2.45 -2.35 -2.28
CA ARG A 116 1.91 -1.61 -3.43
C ARG A 116 2.56 -0.23 -3.52
N ALA A 117 2.73 0.44 -2.38
CA ALA A 117 3.37 1.74 -2.33
C ALA A 117 4.84 1.65 -2.78
N LEU A 118 5.58 0.66 -2.29
CA LEU A 118 6.94 0.36 -2.75
C LEU A 118 6.97 0.10 -4.25
N GLN A 119 6.12 -0.80 -4.76
CA GLN A 119 6.05 -1.11 -6.20
C GLN A 119 5.86 0.14 -7.07
N GLN A 120 5.00 1.07 -6.65
CA GLN A 120 4.76 2.32 -7.37
C GLN A 120 5.99 3.22 -7.36
N VAL A 121 6.60 3.45 -6.18
CA VAL A 121 7.78 4.30 -6.05
C VAL A 121 8.94 3.75 -6.87
N PHE A 122 9.26 2.47 -6.71
CA PHE A 122 10.34 1.82 -7.46
C PHE A 122 10.09 1.84 -8.99
N SER A 123 8.85 1.61 -9.44
CA SER A 123 8.50 1.68 -10.86
C SER A 123 8.64 3.09 -11.44
N LEU A 124 8.24 4.11 -10.67
CA LEU A 124 8.38 5.52 -11.06
C LEU A 124 9.86 5.93 -11.16
N LEU A 125 10.68 5.52 -10.20
CA LEU A 125 12.13 5.75 -10.23
C LEU A 125 12.79 5.03 -11.41
N LYS A 126 12.39 3.77 -11.69
CA LYS A 126 12.85 3.02 -12.88
C LYS A 126 12.55 3.75 -14.17
N TYR A 127 11.33 4.25 -14.32
CA TYR A 127 10.90 4.98 -15.52
C TYR A 127 11.75 6.24 -15.71
N ARG A 128 11.97 6.99 -14.63
CA ARG A 128 12.78 8.22 -14.65
C ARG A 128 14.26 7.97 -14.91
N ALA A 129 14.82 6.87 -14.41
CA ALA A 129 16.22 6.50 -14.67
C ALA A 129 16.51 6.21 -16.16
N LYS A 130 15.49 5.85 -16.95
CA LYS A 130 15.62 5.58 -18.39
C LYS A 130 15.55 6.83 -19.28
N ALA A 131 15.15 7.99 -18.77
CA ALA A 131 14.98 9.20 -19.58
C ALA A 131 16.33 9.95 -19.69
N PRO A 132 17.05 9.89 -20.84
CA PRO A 132 18.46 10.32 -20.89
C PRO A 132 18.67 11.83 -21.08
N SER A 133 17.61 12.64 -21.20
CA SER A 133 17.70 14.01 -21.73
C SER A 133 16.98 15.11 -20.93
N SER A 134 16.32 14.80 -19.81
CA SER A 134 15.73 15.83 -18.96
C SER A 134 16.64 16.09 -17.76
N GLY A 135 17.30 17.26 -17.74
CA GLY A 135 18.17 17.74 -16.65
C GLY A 135 17.72 17.26 -15.27
N PHE A 136 18.56 16.43 -14.65
CA PHE A 136 18.19 15.58 -13.52
C PHE A 136 18.14 16.38 -12.22
N SER A 137 16.92 16.68 -11.76
CA SER A 137 16.61 16.90 -10.35
C SER A 137 15.43 15.98 -10.04
N ALA A 138 15.73 14.73 -9.65
CA ALA A 138 14.71 13.84 -9.15
C ALA A 138 14.18 14.39 -7.82
N ASN A 139 13.17 15.26 -7.90
CA ASN A 139 12.42 15.64 -6.72
C ASN A 139 11.52 14.46 -6.35
N ILE A 140 12.11 13.45 -5.71
CA ILE A 140 11.40 12.29 -5.17
C ILE A 140 10.38 12.75 -4.11
N SER A 141 10.44 14.00 -3.61
CA SER A 141 9.35 14.60 -2.84
C SER A 141 8.06 14.52 -3.63
N ASP A 142 8.08 14.78 -4.93
CA ASP A 142 6.86 14.76 -5.76
C ASP A 142 6.32 13.33 -5.95
N CYS A 143 7.20 12.33 -5.97
CA CYS A 143 6.79 10.91 -6.07
C CYS A 143 6.11 10.42 -4.80
N VAL A 144 6.66 10.79 -3.65
CA VAL A 144 6.13 10.39 -2.35
C VAL A 144 4.92 11.25 -1.96
N ASN A 145 4.90 12.52 -2.39
CA ASN A 145 3.76 13.42 -2.25
C ASN A 145 2.59 13.02 -3.16
N PHE A 146 2.83 12.47 -4.37
CA PHE A 146 1.75 11.93 -5.21
C PHE A 146 0.98 10.80 -4.52
N GLN A 147 1.66 9.98 -3.70
CA GLN A 147 1.01 8.96 -2.85
C GLN A 147 0.18 9.52 -1.69
N LEU A 148 0.48 10.75 -1.25
CA LEU A 148 -0.29 11.47 -0.23
C LEU A 148 -1.47 12.22 -0.86
N ALA A 149 -1.25 12.90 -2.00
CA ALA A 149 -2.29 13.64 -2.72
C ALA A 149 -3.41 12.75 -3.28
N CYS A 150 -3.12 11.49 -3.65
CA CYS A 150 -4.15 10.53 -4.02
C CYS A 150 -4.89 9.89 -2.81
N GLY A 151 -4.63 10.34 -1.58
CA GLY A 151 -5.25 9.84 -0.35
C GLY A 151 -5.75 10.90 0.63
N THR A 152 -5.50 12.19 0.39
CA THR A 152 -6.12 13.29 1.13
C THR A 152 -7.48 13.61 0.52
N TYR A 153 -8.51 12.85 0.92
CA TYR A 153 -9.86 13.39 0.94
C TYR A 153 -10.00 14.12 2.28
N GLU A 154 -9.79 15.44 2.26
CA GLU A 154 -10.32 16.32 3.31
C GLU A 154 -11.83 16.51 3.11
#